data_AF-A0A1H1VV16-F1
#
_entry.id   AF-A0A1H1VV16-F1
#
_cell.length_a   1.000
_cell.length_b   1.000
_cell.length_c   1.000
_cell.angle_alpha   90.00
_cell.angle_beta   90.00
_cell.angle_gamma   90.00
#
_symmetry.space_group_name_H-M   'P 1'
#
loop_
_entity.id
_entity.type
_entity.pdbx_description
1 polymer ?
#
loop_
_entity_poly.entity_id
_entity_poly.type
_entity_poly.pdbx_seq_one_letter_code
_entity_poly.pdbx_strand_id
1 'polypeptide(L)'
;MSPLQRIGLGLVVVVASATVGPSASQRYDLLADPLGWALVLWGVLALGRVDGTGERLALLRWPALLAGIVSVPMWLPQLRHRLDAPLEWTASLPQLLFCLLLCRLVAELARERGERGLGTRFGLLGWGFVVVALLPAVTLGGDVPALAPTTALVALAVALGLVWSLFAVHRRPWLGGPGDAGTGRQHPARTHGGRPPSS
;
A
#
# COMPACT_ATOMS: atom_id res chain seq x y z
N MET A 1 7.61 9.06 12.52
CA MET A 1 7.27 8.39 11.24
C MET A 1 5.77 8.43 11.04
N SER A 2 5.31 8.92 9.90
CA SER A 2 3.88 8.88 9.60
C SER A 2 3.43 7.43 9.34
N PRO A 3 2.15 7.10 9.58
CA PRO A 3 1.62 5.76 9.33
C PRO A 3 1.86 5.26 7.89
N LEU A 4 1.68 6.13 6.88
CA LEU A 4 1.97 5.81 5.48
C LEU A 4 3.43 5.50 5.21
N GLN A 5 4.34 6.18 5.90
CA GLN A 5 5.77 5.91 5.77
C GLN A 5 6.12 4.50 6.28
N ARG A 6 5.44 4.01 7.32
CA ARG A 6 5.60 2.63 7.81
C ARG A 6 5.08 1.61 6.81
N ILE A 7 3.92 1.87 6.20
CA ILE A 7 3.36 1.01 5.14
C ILE A 7 4.31 1.00 3.94
N GLY A 8 4.76 2.16 3.49
CA GLY A 8 5.71 2.28 2.38
C GLY A 8 7.02 1.55 2.66
N LEU A 9 7.58 1.67 3.87
CA LEU A 9 8.79 0.95 4.27
C LEU A 9 8.57 -0.57 4.29
N GLY A 10 7.43 -1.02 4.82
CA GLY A 10 7.08 -2.44 4.81
C GLY A 10 6.95 -2.99 3.40
N LEU A 11 6.32 -2.26 2.48
CA LEU A 11 6.24 -2.63 1.06
C LEU A 11 7.62 -2.61 0.38
N VAL A 12 8.51 -1.69 0.73
CA VAL A 12 9.91 -1.73 0.25
C VAL A 12 10.60 -3.01 0.70
N VAL A 13 10.41 -3.42 1.96
CA VAL A 13 10.98 -4.67 2.48
C VAL A 13 10.41 -5.89 1.76
N VAL A 14 9.11 -5.90 1.45
CA VAL A 14 8.47 -6.97 0.66
C VAL A 14 9.00 -7.01 -0.79
N VAL A 15 9.26 -5.85 -1.41
CA VAL A 15 9.76 -5.78 -2.79
C VAL A 15 11.27 -6.02 -2.88
N ALA A 16 12.03 -5.57 -1.88
CA ALA A 16 13.47 -5.72 -1.77
C ALA A 16 13.82 -7.10 -1.20
N SER A 17 13.40 -8.14 -1.90
CA SER A 17 13.81 -9.51 -1.64
C SER A 17 15.33 -9.65 -1.79
N ALA A 18 16.02 -10.00 -0.70
CA ALA A 18 17.45 -10.27 -0.69
C ALA A 18 17.65 -11.77 -0.43
N THR A 19 17.80 -12.54 -1.50
CA THR A 19 17.97 -13.98 -1.38
C THR A 19 19.43 -14.33 -1.06
N VAL A 20 19.66 -15.11 0.01
CA VAL A 20 20.98 -15.69 0.32
C VAL A 20 20.83 -17.20 0.52
N GLY A 21 21.73 -17.95 -0.09
CA GLY A 21 21.79 -19.40 0.03
C GLY A 21 22.73 -20.03 -0.99
N PRO A 22 23.38 -21.16 -0.67
CA PRO A 22 24.40 -21.78 -1.52
C PRO A 22 23.83 -22.45 -2.78
N SER A 23 22.53 -22.72 -2.85
CA SER A 23 21.88 -23.40 -3.99
C SER A 23 20.45 -22.90 -4.22
N ALA A 24 19.93 -23.03 -5.44
CA ALA A 24 18.60 -22.54 -5.85
C ALA A 24 17.45 -23.08 -4.98
N SER A 25 17.63 -24.23 -4.33
CA SER A 25 16.68 -24.87 -3.42
C SER A 25 16.78 -24.48 -1.94
N GLN A 26 17.78 -23.68 -1.58
CA GLN A 26 18.02 -23.23 -0.21
C GLN A 26 18.16 -21.70 -0.12
N ARG A 27 17.68 -20.97 -1.12
CA ARG A 27 17.66 -19.50 -1.10
C ARG A 27 16.58 -19.03 -0.14
N TYR A 28 17.01 -18.65 1.06
CA TYR A 28 16.21 -17.90 2.00
C TYR A 28 16.14 -16.46 1.55
N ASP A 29 14.95 -15.88 1.61
CA ASP A 29 14.82 -14.43 1.50
C ASP A 29 15.09 -13.82 2.88
N LEU A 30 16.28 -13.23 3.05
CA LEU A 30 16.70 -12.66 4.34
C LEU A 30 15.99 -11.36 4.64
N LEU A 31 15.52 -10.66 3.61
CA LEU A 31 14.79 -9.41 3.77
C LEU A 31 13.27 -9.64 3.76
N ALA A 32 12.74 -10.65 3.06
CA ALA A 32 11.32 -10.64 2.72
C ALA A 32 10.38 -11.43 3.65
N ASP A 33 9.13 -10.94 3.56
CA ASP A 33 7.84 -11.53 3.85
C ASP A 33 7.19 -11.21 5.22
N PRO A 34 7.48 -11.86 6.36
CA PRO A 34 6.77 -11.56 7.60
C PRO A 34 7.11 -10.19 8.22
N LEU A 35 8.36 -9.73 8.10
CA LEU A 35 8.80 -8.44 8.67
C LEU A 35 8.18 -7.24 7.93
N GLY A 36 8.14 -7.32 6.60
CA GLY A 36 7.50 -6.31 5.75
C GLY A 36 6.01 -6.19 6.05
N TRP A 37 5.30 -7.31 6.18
CA TRP A 37 3.89 -7.32 6.57
C TRP A 37 3.64 -6.87 8.02
N ALA A 38 4.54 -7.16 8.96
CA ALA A 38 4.45 -6.63 10.32
C ALA A 38 4.55 -5.09 10.34
N LEU A 39 5.46 -4.52 9.54
CA LEU A 39 5.57 -3.06 9.33
C LEU A 39 4.31 -2.47 8.68
N VAL A 40 3.75 -3.14 7.67
CA VAL A 40 2.50 -2.74 7.02
C VAL A 40 1.34 -2.75 8.03
N LEU A 41 1.18 -3.84 8.79
CA LEU A 41 0.15 -3.97 9.83
C LEU A 41 0.28 -2.86 10.88
N TRP A 42 1.50 -2.56 11.33
CA TRP A 42 1.73 -1.47 12.26
C TRP A 42 1.34 -0.10 11.64
N GLY A 43 1.67 0.11 10.37
CA GLY A 43 1.24 1.30 9.63
C GLY A 43 -0.29 1.41 9.54
N VAL A 44 -0.98 0.33 9.18
CA VAL A 44 -2.46 0.27 9.08
C VAL A 44 -3.13 0.46 10.43
N LEU A 45 -2.60 -0.14 11.50
CA LEU A 45 -3.10 0.05 12.88
C LEU A 45 -2.98 1.52 13.32
N ALA A 46 -1.89 2.18 12.94
CA ALA A 46 -1.71 3.61 13.19
C ALA A 46 -2.64 4.47 12.33
N LEU A 47 -2.91 4.07 11.08
CA LEU A 47 -3.87 4.71 10.17
C LEU A 47 -5.30 4.68 10.74
N GLY A 48 -5.69 3.57 11.35
CA GLY A 48 -7.01 3.44 11.98
C GLY A 48 -7.24 4.31 13.22
N ARG A 49 -6.21 5.04 13.68
CA ARG A 49 -6.31 6.02 14.77
C ARG A 49 -6.35 7.47 14.27
N VAL A 50 -6.41 7.69 12.96
CA VAL A 50 -6.53 9.01 12.36
C VAL A 50 -8.00 9.43 12.36
N ASP A 51 -8.29 10.59 12.93
CA ASP A 51 -9.66 11.09 13.05
C ASP A 51 -10.31 11.33 11.67
N GLY A 52 -11.56 10.88 11.51
CA GLY A 52 -12.40 11.07 10.33
C GLY A 52 -12.17 10.10 9.15
N THR A 53 -10.99 9.49 9.01
CA THR A 53 -10.67 8.52 7.94
C THR A 53 -10.26 7.14 8.45
N GLY A 54 -10.04 7.00 9.76
CA GLY A 54 -9.54 5.79 10.41
C GLY A 54 -10.40 4.54 10.22
N GLU A 55 -11.73 4.64 10.26
CA GLU A 55 -12.62 3.47 10.12
C GLU A 55 -12.55 2.84 8.74
N ARG A 56 -12.60 3.65 7.68
CA ARG A 56 -12.49 3.16 6.29
C ARG A 56 -11.12 2.53 6.04
N LEU A 57 -10.07 3.16 6.58
CA LEU A 57 -8.71 2.66 6.46
C LEU A 57 -8.44 1.45 7.35
N ALA A 58 -9.20 1.25 8.43
CA ALA A 58 -9.13 0.05 9.27
C ALA A 58 -9.60 -1.21 8.53
N LEU A 59 -10.41 -1.09 7.47
CA LEU A 59 -10.78 -2.22 6.61
C LEU A 59 -9.56 -2.90 5.97
N LEU A 60 -8.45 -2.17 5.81
CA LEU A 60 -7.20 -2.71 5.27
C LEU A 60 -6.49 -3.69 6.23
N ARG A 61 -6.91 -3.77 7.50
CA ARG A 61 -6.30 -4.68 8.49
C ARG A 61 -6.47 -6.14 8.09
N TRP A 62 -7.66 -6.50 7.61
CA TRP A 62 -7.98 -7.86 7.19
C TRP A 62 -7.12 -8.34 6.01
N PRO A 63 -7.06 -7.64 4.86
CA PRO A 63 -6.20 -8.06 3.76
C PRO A 63 -4.72 -8.00 4.12
N ALA A 64 -4.27 -7.05 4.95
CA ALA A 64 -2.88 -7.02 5.43
C ALA A 64 -2.54 -8.22 6.32
N LEU A 65 -3.45 -8.63 7.20
CA LEU A 65 -3.27 -9.79 8.06
C LEU A 65 -3.25 -11.07 7.23
N LEU A 66 -4.20 -11.20 6.30
CA LEU A 66 -4.30 -12.37 5.43
C LEU A 66 -3.06 -12.49 4.53
N ALA A 67 -2.57 -11.38 3.99
CA ALA A 67 -1.32 -11.36 3.24
C ALA A 67 -0.12 -11.73 4.12
N GLY A 68 -0.03 -11.20 5.34
CA GLY A 68 1.01 -11.59 6.30
C GLY A 68 0.97 -13.09 6.65
N ILE A 69 -0.22 -13.66 6.86
CA ILE A 69 -0.39 -15.10 7.15
C ILE A 69 0.04 -15.95 5.96
N VAL A 70 -0.33 -15.58 4.73
CA VAL A 70 0.03 -16.33 3.50
C VAL A 70 1.52 -16.19 3.18
N SER A 71 2.12 -15.07 3.58
CA SER A 71 3.53 -14.76 3.41
C SER A 71 4.46 -15.59 4.32
N VAL A 72 4.00 -15.96 5.53
CA VAL A 72 4.77 -16.84 6.46
C VAL A 72 5.16 -18.19 5.84
N PRO A 73 4.24 -19.00 5.26
CA PRO A 73 4.60 -20.26 4.62
C PRO A 73 5.37 -20.08 3.30
N MET A 74 5.18 -18.97 2.58
CA MET A 74 5.94 -18.63 1.36
C MET A 74 7.42 -18.37 1.65
N TRP A 75 7.74 -17.86 2.84
CA TRP A 75 9.11 -17.60 3.28
C TRP A 75 9.94 -18.88 3.48
N LEU A 76 9.30 -20.02 3.78
CA LEU A 76 9.98 -21.29 3.97
C LEU A 76 10.35 -21.93 2.63
N PRO A 77 11.65 -22.06 2.28
CA PRO A 77 12.06 -22.58 0.97
C PRO A 77 11.58 -24.03 0.74
N GLN A 78 11.42 -24.82 1.80
CA GLN A 78 10.89 -26.19 1.76
C GLN A 78 9.43 -26.26 1.29
N LEU A 79 8.65 -25.21 1.54
CA LEU A 79 7.27 -25.10 1.07
C LEU A 79 7.23 -24.51 -0.33
N ARG A 80 8.02 -23.47 -0.61
CA ARG A 80 8.07 -22.83 -1.94
C ARG A 80 8.43 -23.82 -3.05
N HIS A 81 9.38 -24.72 -2.81
CA HIS A 81 9.78 -25.75 -3.78
C HIS A 81 8.71 -26.80 -4.10
N ARG A 82 7.61 -26.85 -3.35
CA ARG A 82 6.50 -27.76 -3.57
C ARG A 82 5.29 -27.08 -4.22
N LEU A 83 5.37 -25.79 -4.52
CA LEU A 83 4.26 -25.04 -5.10
C LEU A 83 4.42 -24.99 -6.61
N ASP A 84 3.37 -25.41 -7.29
CA ASP A 84 3.24 -25.18 -8.71
C ASP A 84 2.94 -23.70 -8.97
N ALA A 85 3.28 -23.22 -10.17
CA ALA A 85 3.04 -21.83 -10.60
C ALA A 85 1.62 -21.26 -10.31
N PRO A 86 0.51 -22.04 -10.41
CA PRO A 86 -0.83 -21.55 -10.06
C PRO A 86 -0.99 -21.27 -8.55
N LEU A 87 -0.33 -22.05 -7.70
CA LEU A 87 -0.39 -21.88 -6.25
C LEU A 87 0.43 -20.67 -5.80
N GLU A 88 1.60 -20.45 -6.41
CA GLU A 88 2.39 -19.23 -6.19
C GLU A 88 1.61 -17.97 -6.59
N TRP A 89 0.91 -18.00 -7.72
CA TRP A 89 0.02 -16.91 -8.12
C TRP A 89 -1.09 -16.69 -7.10
N THR A 90 -1.78 -17.75 -6.68
CA THR A 90 -2.89 -17.66 -5.71
C THR A 90 -2.42 -17.10 -4.37
N ALA A 91 -1.22 -17.47 -3.93
CA ALA A 91 -0.60 -16.97 -2.70
C ALA A 91 -0.27 -15.46 -2.76
N SER A 92 -0.09 -14.88 -3.95
CA SER A 92 0.14 -13.44 -4.13
C SER A 92 -1.15 -12.59 -4.14
N LEU A 93 -2.32 -13.22 -4.30
CA LEU A 93 -3.61 -12.50 -4.37
C LEU A 93 -3.94 -11.66 -3.14
N PRO A 94 -3.71 -12.11 -1.89
CA PRO A 94 -3.93 -11.29 -0.70
C PRO A 94 -3.14 -9.98 -0.70
N GLN A 95 -1.88 -10.05 -1.15
CA GLN A 95 -0.99 -8.90 -1.28
C GLN A 95 -1.51 -7.92 -2.32
N LEU A 96 -1.90 -8.43 -3.49
CA LEU A 96 -2.48 -7.62 -4.57
C LEU A 96 -3.79 -6.97 -4.15
N LEU A 97 -4.65 -7.72 -3.45
CA LEU A 97 -5.90 -7.22 -2.89
C LEU A 97 -5.66 -6.08 -1.89
N PHE A 98 -4.69 -6.23 -0.98
CA PHE A 98 -4.30 -5.17 -0.05
C PHE A 98 -3.88 -3.90 -0.81
N CYS A 99 -2.98 -4.02 -1.80
CA CYS A 99 -2.48 -2.88 -2.56
C CYS A 99 -3.60 -2.19 -3.36
N LEU A 100 -4.48 -2.97 -3.97
CA LEU A 100 -5.64 -2.48 -4.73
C LEU A 100 -6.61 -1.71 -3.82
N LEU A 101 -6.96 -2.28 -2.66
CA LEU A 101 -7.85 -1.64 -1.70
C LEU A 101 -7.22 -0.37 -1.14
N LEU A 102 -5.93 -0.38 -0.82
CA LEU A 102 -5.20 0.81 -0.38
C LEU A 102 -5.27 1.91 -1.44
N CYS A 103 -5.01 1.58 -2.71
CA CYS A 103 -5.11 2.54 -3.81
C CYS A 103 -6.53 3.11 -3.95
N ARG A 104 -7.57 2.27 -3.89
CA ARG A 104 -8.96 2.71 -4.02
C ARG A 104 -9.39 3.63 -2.89
N LEU A 105 -9.11 3.23 -1.64
CA LEU A 105 -9.49 4.04 -0.48
C LEU A 105 -8.77 5.39 -0.49
N VAL A 106 -7.48 5.43 -0.82
CA VAL A 106 -6.74 6.70 -0.95
C VAL A 106 -7.28 7.54 -2.11
N ALA A 107 -7.64 6.92 -3.24
CA ALA A 107 -8.21 7.63 -4.37
C ALA A 107 -9.59 8.25 -4.05
N GLU A 108 -10.45 7.52 -3.36
CA GLU A 108 -11.77 8.00 -2.91
C GLU A 108 -11.62 9.16 -1.92
N LEU A 109 -10.79 9.00 -0.90
CA LEU A 109 -10.51 10.07 0.07
C LEU A 109 -9.92 11.31 -0.60
N ALA A 110 -9.03 11.16 -1.58
CA ALA A 110 -8.49 12.28 -2.34
C ALA A 110 -9.56 13.01 -3.15
N ARG A 111 -10.51 12.28 -3.75
CA ARG A 111 -11.63 12.87 -4.52
C ARG A 111 -12.61 13.61 -3.63
N GLU A 112 -12.95 13.07 -2.47
CA GLU A 112 -13.82 13.73 -1.48
C GLU A 112 -13.23 15.07 -0.99
N ARG A 113 -11.89 15.18 -0.99
CA ARG A 113 -11.16 16.40 -0.61
C ARG A 113 -10.86 17.33 -1.80
N GLY A 114 -11.34 17.01 -3.00
CA GLY A 114 -11.13 17.83 -4.20
C GLY A 114 -9.75 17.67 -4.86
N GLU A 115 -8.88 16.77 -4.37
CA GLU A 115 -7.55 16.51 -4.94
C GLU A 115 -7.63 15.56 -6.14
N ARG A 116 -8.26 16.02 -7.25
CA ARG A 116 -8.51 15.20 -8.46
C ARG A 116 -7.25 14.57 -9.04
N GLY A 117 -6.13 15.30 -9.06
CA GLY A 117 -4.86 14.78 -9.58
C GLY A 117 -4.35 13.59 -8.77
N LEU A 118 -4.50 13.63 -7.44
CA LEU A 118 -4.10 12.54 -6.57
C LEU A 118 -5.03 11.33 -6.69
N GLY A 119 -6.34 11.59 -6.71
CA GLY A 119 -7.34 10.54 -6.92
C GLY A 119 -7.22 9.83 -8.28
N THR A 120 -6.75 10.53 -9.31
CA THR A 120 -6.49 9.93 -10.63
C THR A 120 -5.24 9.06 -10.60
N ARG A 121 -4.14 9.52 -9.99
CA ARG A 121 -2.89 8.75 -9.85
C ARG A 121 -3.10 7.43 -9.10
N PHE A 122 -3.75 7.49 -7.93
CA PHE A 122 -4.05 6.28 -7.16
C PHE A 122 -5.09 5.39 -7.85
N GLY A 123 -6.04 5.96 -8.58
CA GLY A 123 -6.95 5.18 -9.44
C GLY A 123 -6.21 4.43 -10.55
N LEU A 124 -5.23 5.07 -11.20
CA LEU A 124 -4.40 4.44 -12.23
C LEU A 124 -3.53 3.33 -11.65
N LEU A 125 -2.90 3.55 -10.48
CA LEU A 125 -2.15 2.51 -9.77
C LEU A 125 -3.05 1.33 -9.39
N GLY A 126 -4.27 1.58 -8.92
CA GLY A 126 -5.26 0.54 -8.61
C GLY A 126 -5.58 -0.33 -9.84
N TRP A 127 -5.76 0.29 -11.01
CA TRP A 127 -5.90 -0.44 -12.28
C TRP A 127 -4.64 -1.22 -12.65
N GLY A 128 -3.45 -0.65 -12.42
CA GLY A 128 -2.18 -1.35 -12.58
C GLY A 128 -2.13 -2.66 -11.77
N PHE A 129 -2.58 -2.64 -10.51
CA PHE A 129 -2.65 -3.86 -9.70
C PHE A 129 -3.69 -4.87 -10.19
N VAL A 130 -4.81 -4.44 -10.77
CA VAL A 130 -5.77 -5.34 -11.43
C VAL A 130 -5.11 -6.05 -12.62
N VAL A 131 -4.39 -5.29 -13.46
CA VAL A 131 -3.66 -5.83 -14.61
C VAL A 131 -2.61 -6.84 -14.13
N VAL A 132 -1.81 -6.49 -13.12
CA VAL A 132 -0.81 -7.39 -12.52
C VAL A 132 -1.43 -8.65 -11.94
N ALA A 133 -2.62 -8.56 -11.34
CA ALA A 133 -3.32 -9.73 -10.79
C ALA A 133 -3.82 -10.69 -11.88
N LEU A 134 -4.24 -10.16 -13.03
CA LEU A 134 -4.82 -10.92 -14.14
C LEU A 134 -3.76 -11.45 -15.11
N LEU A 135 -2.64 -10.75 -15.29
CA LEU A 135 -1.58 -11.14 -16.24
C LEU A 135 -1.11 -12.59 -16.04
N PRO A 136 -0.78 -13.05 -14.82
CA PRO A 136 -0.36 -14.43 -14.59
C PRO A 136 -1.42 -15.45 -15.00
N ALA A 137 -2.70 -15.17 -14.78
CA ALA A 137 -3.78 -16.05 -15.20
C ALA A 137 -3.85 -16.17 -16.74
N VAL A 138 -3.61 -15.08 -17.46
CA VAL A 138 -3.54 -15.08 -18.93
C VAL A 138 -2.29 -15.79 -19.43
N THR A 139 -1.13 -15.60 -18.79
CA THR A 139 0.11 -16.27 -19.22
C THR A 139 0.10 -17.76 -18.94
N LEU A 140 -0.45 -18.18 -17.79
CA LEU A 140 -0.57 -19.59 -17.41
C LEU A 140 -1.66 -20.31 -18.23
N GLY A 141 -2.77 -19.61 -18.55
CA GLY A 141 -3.84 -20.17 -19.38
C GLY A 141 -3.55 -20.15 -20.88
N GLY A 142 -2.71 -19.22 -21.36
CA GLY A 142 -2.36 -19.05 -22.77
C GLY A 142 -1.06 -19.73 -23.20
N ASP A 143 -0.31 -20.31 -22.26
CA ASP A 143 0.99 -20.98 -22.47
C ASP A 143 2.00 -20.14 -23.28
N VAL A 144 2.11 -18.85 -22.94
CA VAL A 144 3.05 -17.92 -23.59
C VAL A 144 4.18 -17.54 -22.62
N PRO A 145 5.23 -18.38 -22.49
CA PRO A 145 6.29 -18.18 -21.50
C PRO A 145 7.11 -16.90 -21.73
N ALA A 146 7.11 -16.35 -22.95
CA ALA A 146 7.77 -15.10 -23.29
C ALA A 146 7.21 -13.88 -22.53
N LEU A 147 5.98 -13.96 -22.01
CA LEU A 147 5.37 -12.87 -21.25
C LEU A 147 5.80 -12.81 -19.79
N ALA A 148 6.34 -13.90 -19.23
CA ALA A 148 6.76 -13.97 -17.82
C ALA A 148 7.69 -12.82 -17.38
N PRO A 149 8.80 -12.49 -18.08
CA PRO A 149 9.67 -11.38 -17.68
C PRO A 149 8.97 -10.02 -17.78
N THR A 150 8.10 -9.84 -18.77
CA THR A 150 7.33 -8.60 -18.95
C THR A 150 6.34 -8.39 -17.81
N THR A 151 5.64 -9.46 -17.41
CA THR A 151 4.73 -9.45 -16.25
C THR A 151 5.46 -9.06 -14.97
N ALA A 152 6.65 -9.64 -14.73
CA ALA A 152 7.46 -9.32 -13.56
C ALA A 152 7.90 -7.85 -13.57
N LEU A 153 8.30 -7.31 -14.72
CA LEU A 153 8.71 -5.92 -14.87
C LEU A 153 7.54 -4.95 -14.59
N VAL A 154 6.35 -5.24 -15.12
CA VAL A 154 5.14 -4.45 -14.88
C VAL A 154 4.75 -4.50 -13.40
N ALA A 155 4.78 -5.68 -12.77
CA ALA A 155 4.50 -5.83 -11.34
C ALA A 155 5.45 -4.99 -10.48
N LEU A 156 6.76 -5.05 -10.77
CA LEU A 156 7.77 -4.25 -10.08
C LEU A 156 7.54 -2.75 -10.27
N ALA A 157 7.27 -2.30 -11.50
CA ALA A 157 7.03 -0.90 -11.80
C ALA A 157 5.79 -0.34 -11.05
N VAL A 158 4.70 -1.11 -11.01
CA VAL A 158 3.47 -0.73 -10.28
C VAL A 158 3.72 -0.69 -8.76
N ALA A 159 4.44 -1.68 -8.22
CA ALA A 159 4.79 -1.72 -6.80
C ALA A 159 5.67 -0.53 -6.39
N LEU A 160 6.71 -0.22 -7.17
CA LEU A 160 7.58 0.94 -6.94
C LEU A 160 6.82 2.25 -7.08
N GLY A 161 5.92 2.36 -8.07
CA GLY A 161 5.05 3.51 -8.25
C GLY A 161 4.13 3.74 -7.05
N LEU A 162 3.59 2.67 -6.45
CA LEU A 162 2.81 2.74 -5.22
C LEU A 162 3.67 3.21 -4.05
N VAL A 163 4.82 2.57 -3.80
CA VAL A 163 5.75 2.96 -2.73
C VAL A 163 6.10 4.44 -2.84
N TRP A 164 6.55 4.88 -4.01
CA TRP A 164 6.91 6.27 -4.25
C TRP A 164 5.73 7.21 -3.99
N SER A 165 4.52 6.84 -4.43
CA SER A 165 3.31 7.63 -4.19
C SER A 165 2.98 7.74 -2.70
N LEU A 166 3.12 6.66 -1.93
CA LEU A 166 2.90 6.68 -0.47
C LEU A 166 3.88 7.62 0.24
N PHE A 167 5.17 7.60 -0.17
CA PHE A 167 6.17 8.55 0.33
C PHE A 167 5.86 9.98 -0.12
N ALA A 168 5.37 10.20 -1.34
CA ALA A 168 5.02 11.54 -1.81
C ALA A 168 3.87 12.17 -1.00
N VAL A 169 2.89 11.38 -0.54
CA VAL A 169 1.73 11.91 0.22
C VAL A 169 1.81 11.76 1.73
N HIS A 170 2.92 11.23 2.26
CA HIS A 170 3.07 10.92 3.69
C HIS A 170 2.90 12.11 4.66
N ARG A 171 3.00 13.36 4.17
CA ARG A 171 2.82 14.60 4.95
C ARG A 171 1.36 15.05 5.09
N ARG A 172 0.42 14.42 4.37
CA ARG A 172 -0.98 14.85 4.41
C ARG A 172 -1.62 14.55 5.78
N PRO A 173 -2.26 15.54 6.44
CA PRO A 173 -2.77 15.37 7.80
C PRO A 173 -3.89 14.33 7.90
N TRP A 174 -4.74 14.24 6.88
CA TRP A 174 -5.84 13.26 6.82
C TRP A 174 -5.38 11.81 6.57
N LEU A 175 -4.07 11.60 6.39
CA LEU A 175 -3.40 10.30 6.29
C LEU A 175 -2.47 10.05 7.50
N GLY A 176 -2.59 10.84 8.56
CA GLY A 176 -1.74 10.74 9.75
C GLY A 176 -0.34 11.32 9.56
N GLY A 177 -0.14 12.14 8.52
CA GLY A 177 1.06 12.97 8.41
C GLY A 177 1.05 14.09 9.45
N PRO A 178 2.22 14.57 9.90
CA PRO A 178 2.28 15.84 10.62
C PRO A 178 1.79 16.89 9.61
N GLY A 179 0.53 17.31 9.74
CA GLY A 179 0.00 18.41 8.93
C GLY A 179 0.91 19.63 9.04
N ASP A 180 0.76 20.58 8.13
CA ASP A 180 1.51 21.83 8.18
C ASP A 180 1.30 22.48 9.56
N ALA A 181 2.26 22.31 10.46
CA ALA A 181 2.25 22.83 11.82
C ALA A 181 2.48 24.36 11.84
N GLY A 182 1.91 25.07 10.86
CA GLY A 182 2.20 26.47 10.56
C GLY A 182 1.04 27.26 9.95
N THR A 183 -0.13 26.67 9.69
CA THR A 183 -1.31 27.44 9.23
C THR A 183 -2.49 27.36 10.19
N GLY A 184 -2.19 27.23 11.48
CA GLY A 184 -3.02 27.78 12.56
C GLY A 184 -2.96 29.31 12.55
N ARG A 185 -3.21 29.96 11.40
CA ARG A 185 -3.69 31.34 11.40
C ARG A 185 -5.16 31.25 11.76
N GLN A 186 -5.43 31.04 13.04
CA GLN A 186 -6.67 31.53 13.62
C GLN A 186 -6.74 32.99 13.20
N HIS A 187 -7.61 33.30 12.26
CA HIS A 187 -8.02 34.67 12.04
C HIS A 187 -8.74 35.03 13.34
N PRO A 188 -8.20 35.90 14.22
CA PRO A 188 -8.99 36.36 15.33
C PRO A 188 -10.19 37.04 14.69
N ALA A 189 -11.37 36.46 14.90
CA ALA A 189 -12.62 37.12 14.59
C ALA A 189 -12.53 38.47 15.29
N ARG A 190 -12.35 39.53 14.50
CA ARG A 190 -12.42 40.91 14.97
C ARG A 190 -13.72 41.00 15.75
N THR A 191 -13.59 41.15 17.06
CA THR A 191 -14.61 41.73 17.90
C THR A 191 -14.98 43.06 17.26
N HIS A 192 -16.05 43.05 16.45
CA HIS A 192 -16.63 44.28 15.96
C HIS A 192 -17.29 44.91 17.17
N GLY A 193 -16.56 45.85 17.77
CA GLY A 193 -16.95 46.63 18.93
C GLY A 193 -18.35 47.19 18.74
N GLY A 194 -19.12 47.12 19.81
CA GLY A 194 -20.47 47.62 19.90
C GLY A 194 -20.59 49.03 19.34
N ARG A 195 -21.58 49.20 18.46
CA ARG A 195 -22.13 50.51 18.14
C ARG A 195 -23.09 50.85 19.28
N PRO A 196 -22.90 51.95 20.03
CA PRO A 196 -23.88 52.39 21.02
C PRO A 196 -25.16 52.84 20.30
N PRO A 197 -26.35 52.67 20.93
CA PRO A 197 -27.59 53.19 20.38
C PRO A 197 -27.57 54.72 20.41
N SER A 198 -27.71 55.35 19.25
CA SER A 198 -28.07 56.76 19.15
C SER A 198 -29.53 56.92 19.54
N SER A 199 -29.73 57.92 20.40
CA SER A 199 -30.96 58.43 21.01
C SER A 199 -32.10 58.70 20.04
#